data_AF-A0A183FT67-F1
#
_entry.id   AF-A0A183FT67-F1
#
_cell.length_a   1.000
_cell.length_b   1.000
_cell.length_c   1.000
_cell.angle_alpha   90.00
_cell.angle_beta   90.00
_cell.angle_gamma   90.00
#
_symmetry.space_group_name_H-M   'P 1'
#
loop_
_entity.id
_entity.type
_entity.pdbx_description
1 polymer ?
#
loop_
_entity_poly.entity_id
_entity_poly.type
_entity_poly.pdbx_seq_one_letter_code
_entity_poly.pdbx_strand_id
1 'polypeptide(L)'
;LDRAKELYRRLPAILTRVAQEESRRLEADTCSVAYVPMIGYLLSVPRDFDVSTFLLSLQVIFTTGDTTNVKSDRMRELDEELGDVKMKIIDKETTITIRTSAWMLSHSSMLLSLERVGSQLDAAISLALTARIYGWNRPKFVEEPIIDATRVVHPLSKIVTEHFVANPVSSGGESSRIKVFTGPNACGKSVYLKQVGILVFLAHIGSFVPAEVAHIGIVNRILTRMYSIDSVLDGMSTFAKDLNQVSIALRRGDERSLIIIDEFGKGTMTEVGLPLLASTLSYWAAKGNDGCPHIFVASHFHALPNFVTDEHDVVSYHVGQKVLAVLTGQLQTDVTFFILPDPVEI
;
A
#
# COMPACT_ATOMS: atom_id res chain seq x y z
N LEU A 1 -29.89 -16.89 26.46
CA LEU A 1 -29.90 -15.47 26.08
C LEU A 1 -31.27 -15.09 25.55
N ASP A 2 -31.82 -15.89 24.63
CA ASP A 2 -33.09 -15.61 23.95
C ASP A 2 -34.28 -15.45 24.89
N ARG A 3 -34.40 -16.29 25.93
CA ARG A 3 -35.44 -16.13 26.96
C ARG A 3 -35.34 -14.79 27.71
N ALA A 4 -34.13 -14.32 28.00
CA ALA A 4 -33.92 -13.02 28.66
C ALA A 4 -34.22 -11.86 27.72
N LYS A 5 -33.83 -11.98 26.44
CA LYS A 5 -34.19 -11.00 25.39
C LYS A 5 -35.69 -10.95 25.11
N GLU A 6 -36.38 -12.09 25.17
CA GLU A 6 -37.83 -12.16 25.05
C GLU A 6 -38.52 -11.48 26.24
N LEU A 7 -38.06 -11.76 27.45
CA LEU A 7 -38.56 -11.09 28.65
C LEU A 7 -38.34 -9.57 28.57
N TYR A 8 -37.16 -9.13 28.13
CA TYR A 8 -36.84 -7.71 27.93
C TYR A 8 -37.72 -7.05 26.86
N ARG A 9 -38.07 -7.76 25.78
CA ARG A 9 -39.01 -7.27 24.76
C ARG A 9 -40.44 -7.15 25.29
N ARG A 10 -40.84 -8.03 26.21
CA ARG A 10 -42.18 -8.00 26.84
C ARG A 10 -42.27 -7.04 28.02
N LEU A 11 -41.13 -6.60 28.57
CA LEU A 11 -41.04 -5.72 29.74
C LEU A 11 -41.93 -4.47 29.60
N PRO A 12 -41.89 -3.69 28.50
CA PRO A 12 -42.71 -2.49 28.38
C PRO A 12 -44.21 -2.76 28.58
N ALA A 13 -44.75 -3.83 27.98
CA ALA A 13 -46.16 -4.20 28.13
C ALA A 13 -46.49 -4.63 29.56
N ILE A 14 -45.58 -5.34 30.23
CA ILE A 14 -45.72 -5.72 31.65
C ILE A 14 -45.72 -4.47 32.52
N LEU A 15 -44.77 -3.55 32.31
CA LEU A 15 -44.64 -2.32 33.09
C LEU A 15 -45.83 -1.37 32.86
N THR A 16 -46.37 -1.28 31.64
CA THR A 16 -47.60 -0.51 31.37
C THR A 16 -48.79 -1.08 32.15
N ARG A 17 -48.93 -2.41 32.21
CA ARG A 17 -50.01 -3.05 32.99
C ARG A 17 -49.86 -2.76 34.48
N VAL A 18 -48.65 -2.89 35.02
CA VAL A 18 -48.39 -2.60 36.44
C VAL A 18 -48.59 -1.10 36.75
N ALA A 19 -48.21 -0.20 35.86
CA ALA A 19 -48.46 1.24 36.02
C ALA A 19 -49.96 1.57 36.13
N GLN A 20 -50.80 0.90 35.34
CA GLN A 20 -52.26 1.06 35.41
C GLN A 20 -52.86 0.52 36.72
N GLU A 21 -52.36 -0.62 37.20
CA GLU A 21 -52.78 -1.22 38.47
C GLU A 21 -52.39 -0.33 39.66
N GLU A 22 -51.16 0.19 39.69
CA GLU A 22 -50.67 1.08 40.75
C GLU A 22 -51.35 2.46 40.71
N SER A 23 -51.62 3.03 39.52
CA SER A 23 -52.37 4.30 39.38
C SER A 23 -53.77 4.20 39.98
N ARG A 24 -54.48 3.09 39.74
CA ARG A 24 -55.81 2.86 40.33
C ARG A 24 -55.75 2.69 41.85
N ARG A 25 -54.71 2.02 42.36
CA ARG A 25 -54.55 1.80 43.81
C ARG A 25 -54.23 3.09 44.56
N LEU A 26 -53.43 3.96 43.96
CA LEU A 26 -52.95 5.20 44.56
C LEU A 26 -53.82 6.43 44.22
N GLU A 27 -54.87 6.25 43.40
CA GLU A 27 -55.73 7.33 42.88
C GLU A 27 -54.94 8.49 42.26
N ALA A 28 -53.80 8.17 41.62
CA ALA A 28 -52.90 9.16 41.04
C ALA A 28 -53.21 9.39 39.55
N ASP A 29 -53.31 10.66 39.15
CA ASP A 29 -53.68 11.09 37.79
C ASP A 29 -52.71 10.58 36.70
N THR A 30 -51.42 10.51 37.01
CA THR A 30 -50.39 10.01 36.08
C THR A 30 -49.36 9.19 36.83
N CYS A 31 -49.21 7.91 36.48
CA CYS A 31 -48.14 7.04 36.98
C CYS A 31 -47.41 6.39 35.82
N SER A 32 -46.10 6.24 35.94
CA SER A 32 -45.32 5.40 35.04
C SER A 32 -44.40 4.49 35.83
N VAL A 33 -44.07 3.33 35.28
CA VAL A 33 -43.08 2.43 35.88
C VAL A 33 -41.83 2.46 35.02
N ALA A 34 -40.73 2.87 35.63
CA ALA A 34 -39.42 2.94 35.02
C ALA A 34 -38.55 1.79 35.53
N TYR A 35 -37.69 1.27 34.65
CA TYR A 35 -36.65 0.32 35.02
C TYR A 35 -35.28 1.01 34.93
N VAL A 36 -34.55 1.03 36.04
CA VAL A 36 -33.20 1.61 36.10
C VAL A 36 -32.19 0.51 36.46
N PRO A 37 -31.18 0.23 35.62
CA PRO A 37 -30.16 -0.79 35.93
C PRO A 37 -29.52 -0.58 37.30
N MET A 38 -29.19 -1.67 38.01
CA MET A 38 -28.67 -1.68 39.38
C MET A 38 -29.61 -1.14 40.48
N ILE A 39 -30.59 -0.28 40.15
CA ILE A 39 -31.55 0.29 41.11
C ILE A 39 -32.87 -0.50 41.12
N GLY A 40 -33.25 -1.09 39.98
CA GLY A 40 -34.45 -1.91 39.81
C GLY A 40 -35.65 -1.15 39.24
N TYR A 41 -36.84 -1.71 39.43
CA TYR A 41 -38.10 -1.09 39.03
C TYR A 41 -38.49 0.02 40.00
N LEU A 42 -39.02 1.11 39.46
CA LEU A 42 -39.42 2.31 40.19
C LEU A 42 -40.78 2.78 39.66
N LEU A 43 -41.62 3.23 40.57
CA LEU A 43 -42.85 3.94 40.23
C LEU A 43 -42.55 5.44 40.20
N SER A 44 -42.76 6.07 39.06
CA SER A 44 -42.63 7.52 38.90
C SER A 44 -44.01 8.16 39.05
N VAL A 45 -44.16 8.98 40.09
CA VAL A 45 -45.37 9.78 40.38
C VAL A 45 -45.08 11.27 40.19
N PRO A 46 -46.09 12.13 40.01
CA PRO A 46 -45.89 13.58 39.90
C PRO A 46 -45.29 14.12 41.18
N ARG A 47 -44.49 15.18 41.08
CA ARG A 47 -43.84 15.79 42.24
C ARG A 47 -44.82 16.28 43.30
N ASP A 48 -45.99 16.75 42.87
CA ASP A 48 -47.04 17.28 43.75
C ASP A 48 -47.89 16.18 44.39
N PHE A 49 -47.63 14.90 44.09
CA PHE A 49 -48.32 13.77 44.72
C PHE A 49 -47.87 13.63 46.17
N ASP A 50 -48.82 13.59 47.10
CA ASP A 50 -48.53 13.49 48.52
C ASP A 50 -48.14 12.06 48.93
N VAL A 51 -46.85 11.76 48.79
CA VAL A 51 -46.25 10.49 49.21
C VAL A 51 -46.39 10.29 50.74
N SER A 52 -46.60 11.36 51.52
CA SER A 52 -46.65 11.28 52.99
C SER A 52 -47.85 10.45 53.50
N THR A 53 -48.93 10.41 52.72
CA THR A 53 -50.13 9.61 53.03
C THR A 53 -49.88 8.09 52.90
N PHE A 54 -48.83 7.67 52.19
CA PHE A 54 -48.52 6.26 51.90
C PHE A 54 -47.14 5.81 52.41
N LEU A 55 -46.55 6.52 53.38
CA LEU A 55 -45.16 6.32 53.85
C LEU A 55 -44.82 4.91 54.33
N LEU A 56 -45.82 4.14 54.78
CA LEU A 56 -45.62 2.75 55.18
C LEU A 56 -45.41 1.79 54.00
N SER A 57 -45.79 2.21 52.78
CA SER A 57 -45.79 1.38 51.56
C SER A 57 -44.93 1.93 50.42
N LEU A 58 -44.62 3.24 50.43
CA LEU A 58 -43.81 3.91 49.40
C LEU A 58 -42.51 4.46 50.00
N GLN A 59 -41.38 4.05 49.40
CA GLN A 59 -40.06 4.58 49.74
C GLN A 59 -39.55 5.49 48.62
N VAL A 60 -39.29 6.76 48.92
CA VAL A 60 -38.70 7.68 47.92
C VAL A 60 -37.23 7.31 47.68
N ILE A 61 -36.85 7.13 46.42
CA ILE A 61 -35.45 6.83 46.05
C ILE A 61 -34.75 8.11 45.56
N PHE A 62 -35.35 8.79 44.58
CA PHE A 62 -34.86 10.08 44.09
C PHE A 62 -35.98 10.86 43.39
N THR A 63 -35.81 12.18 43.30
CA THR A 63 -36.71 13.08 42.57
C THR A 63 -35.96 13.68 41.38
N THR A 64 -36.59 13.76 40.22
CA THR A 64 -36.01 14.34 39.01
C THR A 64 -37.04 15.20 38.28
N GLY A 65 -36.76 16.51 38.19
CA GLY A 65 -37.65 17.48 37.58
C GLY A 65 -39.03 17.47 38.23
N ASP A 66 -40.04 17.12 37.44
CA ASP A 66 -41.46 17.10 37.83
C ASP A 66 -41.93 15.71 38.30
N THR A 67 -41.01 14.75 38.49
CA THR A 67 -41.35 13.37 38.91
C THR A 67 -40.58 12.93 40.15
N THR A 68 -41.27 12.24 41.05
CA THR A 68 -40.70 11.57 42.21
C THR A 68 -40.68 10.06 41.95
N ASN A 69 -39.51 9.44 41.97
CA ASN A 69 -39.33 8.01 41.76
C ASN A 69 -39.32 7.29 43.10
N VAL A 70 -40.32 6.43 43.29
CA VAL A 70 -40.57 5.71 44.53
C VAL A 70 -40.52 4.20 44.32
N LYS A 71 -40.21 3.48 45.39
CA LYS A 71 -40.25 2.03 45.49
C LYS A 71 -41.53 1.64 46.24
N SER A 72 -42.50 1.06 45.54
CA SER A 72 -43.65 0.42 46.17
C SER A 72 -43.34 -1.06 46.43
N ASP A 73 -44.16 -1.72 47.26
CA ASP A 73 -44.05 -3.17 47.49
C ASP A 73 -44.14 -3.95 46.18
N ARG A 74 -45.02 -3.51 45.26
CA ARG A 74 -45.14 -4.11 43.93
C ARG A 74 -43.87 -3.95 43.09
N MET A 75 -43.14 -2.85 43.24
CA MET A 75 -41.84 -2.66 42.57
C MET A 75 -40.77 -3.59 43.15
N ARG A 76 -40.79 -3.85 44.47
CA ARG A 76 -39.88 -4.81 45.12
C ARG A 76 -40.17 -6.24 44.64
N GLU A 77 -41.45 -6.61 44.52
CA GLU A 77 -41.84 -7.90 43.93
C GLU A 77 -41.35 -8.04 42.49
N LEU A 78 -41.47 -7.00 41.67
CA LEU A 78 -40.94 -7.02 40.29
C LEU A 78 -39.42 -7.18 40.24
N ASP A 79 -38.68 -6.60 41.20
CA ASP A 79 -37.24 -6.81 41.31
C ASP A 79 -36.90 -8.27 41.68
N GLU A 80 -37.68 -8.90 42.55
CA GLU A 80 -37.50 -10.31 42.91
C GLU A 80 -37.86 -11.25 41.75
N GLU A 81 -38.98 -11.00 41.08
CA GLU A 81 -39.49 -11.84 39.99
C GLU A 81 -38.66 -11.71 38.70
N LEU A 82 -38.39 -10.48 38.27
CA LEU A 82 -37.75 -10.20 36.98
C LEU A 82 -36.25 -9.92 37.15
N GLY A 83 -35.91 -9.17 38.21
CA GLY A 83 -34.58 -8.67 38.48
C GLY A 83 -33.98 -7.83 37.35
N ASP A 84 -32.66 -7.74 37.34
CA ASP A 84 -31.94 -6.97 36.31
C ASP A 84 -31.83 -7.77 34.99
N VAL A 85 -32.93 -7.75 34.22
CA VAL A 85 -33.00 -8.47 32.94
C VAL A 85 -31.96 -7.94 31.94
N LYS A 86 -31.69 -6.62 31.95
CA LYS A 86 -30.73 -6.00 31.04
C LYS A 86 -29.29 -6.41 31.36
N MET A 87 -28.91 -6.41 32.64
CA MET A 87 -27.59 -6.86 33.08
C MET A 87 -27.41 -8.36 32.82
N LYS A 88 -28.43 -9.18 33.09
CA LYS A 88 -28.41 -10.62 32.73
C LYS A 88 -28.20 -10.86 31.23
N ILE A 89 -28.69 -9.98 30.36
CA ILE A 89 -28.43 -10.05 28.90
C ILE A 89 -26.98 -9.69 28.62
N ILE A 90 -26.50 -8.55 29.13
CA ILE A 90 -25.13 -8.06 28.92
C ILE A 90 -24.10 -9.08 29.41
N ASP A 91 -24.28 -9.66 30.59
CA ASP A 91 -23.37 -10.66 31.15
C ASP A 91 -23.30 -11.90 30.26
N LYS A 92 -24.46 -12.36 29.76
CA LYS A 92 -24.52 -13.52 28.86
C LYS A 92 -23.91 -13.24 27.50
N GLU A 93 -24.15 -12.07 26.92
CA GLU A 93 -23.52 -11.65 25.66
C GLU A 93 -22.01 -11.54 25.81
N THR A 94 -21.54 -10.88 26.87
CA THR A 94 -20.11 -10.77 27.18
C THR A 94 -19.48 -12.15 27.33
N THR A 95 -20.12 -13.06 28.07
CA THR A 95 -19.65 -14.44 28.23
C THR A 95 -19.57 -15.18 26.88
N ILE A 96 -20.58 -15.04 26.02
CA ILE A 96 -20.60 -15.67 24.69
C ILE A 96 -19.48 -15.08 23.82
N THR A 97 -19.30 -13.77 23.80
CA THR A 97 -18.24 -13.09 23.05
C THR A 97 -16.87 -13.57 23.50
N ILE A 98 -16.58 -13.55 24.80
CA ILE A 98 -15.29 -14.03 25.34
C ILE A 98 -15.04 -15.49 24.96
N ARG A 99 -16.04 -16.36 25.11
CA ARG A 99 -15.93 -17.78 24.72
C ARG A 99 -15.67 -17.97 23.23
N THR A 100 -16.37 -17.21 22.39
CA THR A 100 -16.22 -17.26 20.94
C THR A 100 -14.85 -16.76 20.51
N SER A 101 -14.37 -15.65 21.10
CA SER A 101 -13.03 -15.13 20.87
C SER A 101 -11.95 -16.13 21.29
N ALA A 102 -12.08 -16.75 22.46
CA ALA A 102 -11.15 -17.79 22.92
C ALA A 102 -11.13 -19.00 21.97
N TRP A 103 -12.31 -19.42 21.47
CA TRP A 103 -12.42 -20.48 20.49
C TRP A 103 -11.82 -20.11 19.13
N MET A 104 -11.96 -18.87 18.67
CA MET A 104 -11.30 -18.39 17.46
C MET A 104 -9.77 -18.37 17.63
N LEU A 105 -9.29 -17.89 18.78
CA LEU A 105 -7.86 -17.84 19.09
C LEU A 105 -7.22 -19.23 19.14
N SER A 106 -7.94 -20.25 19.62
CA SER A 106 -7.45 -21.64 19.61
C SER A 106 -7.27 -22.19 18.18
N HIS A 107 -7.90 -21.59 17.18
CA HIS A 107 -7.79 -21.94 15.75
C HIS A 107 -7.03 -20.87 14.94
N SER A 108 -6.36 -19.93 15.60
CA SER A 108 -5.68 -18.80 14.94
C SER A 108 -4.65 -19.22 13.90
N SER A 109 -3.89 -20.30 14.15
CA SER A 109 -2.92 -20.85 13.20
C SER A 109 -3.55 -21.25 11.87
N MET A 110 -4.71 -21.92 11.92
CA MET A 110 -5.48 -22.30 10.73
C MET A 110 -6.02 -21.07 10.00
N LEU A 111 -6.56 -20.09 10.71
CA LEU A 111 -7.06 -18.85 10.11
C LEU A 111 -5.96 -18.06 9.40
N LEU A 112 -4.78 -17.91 10.03
CA LEU A 112 -3.62 -17.26 9.42
C LEU A 112 -3.10 -18.03 8.21
N SER A 113 -3.17 -19.37 8.23
CA SER A 113 -2.80 -20.17 7.06
C SER A 113 -3.75 -19.96 5.88
N LEU A 114 -5.05 -19.85 6.14
CA LEU A 114 -6.06 -19.56 5.12
C LEU A 114 -5.90 -18.15 4.55
N GLU A 115 -5.63 -17.16 5.42
CA GLU A 115 -5.35 -15.78 5.00
C GLU A 115 -4.14 -15.74 4.07
N ARG A 116 -3.03 -16.40 4.44
CA ARG A 116 -1.82 -16.45 3.62
C ARG A 116 -2.05 -17.08 2.25
N VAL A 117 -2.80 -18.17 2.19
CA VAL A 117 -3.12 -18.82 0.90
C VAL A 117 -4.06 -17.94 0.08
N GLY A 118 -5.05 -17.32 0.71
CA GLY A 118 -5.97 -16.39 0.07
C GLY A 118 -5.27 -15.17 -0.54
N SER A 119 -4.35 -14.55 0.20
CA SER A 119 -3.59 -13.39 -0.27
C SER A 119 -2.62 -13.74 -1.39
N GLN A 120 -1.97 -14.90 -1.36
CA GLN A 120 -1.15 -15.38 -2.47
C GLN A 120 -1.97 -15.65 -3.74
N LEU A 121 -3.15 -16.25 -3.59
CA LEU A 121 -4.05 -16.49 -4.71
C LEU A 121 -4.55 -15.18 -5.34
N ASP A 122 -4.96 -14.22 -4.50
CA ASP A 122 -5.41 -12.90 -4.96
C ASP A 122 -4.31 -12.13 -5.70
N ALA A 123 -3.08 -12.16 -5.17
CA ALA A 123 -1.92 -11.57 -5.84
C ALA A 123 -1.64 -12.24 -7.20
N ALA A 124 -1.66 -13.58 -7.27
CA ALA A 124 -1.42 -14.31 -8.51
C ALA A 124 -2.51 -14.02 -9.57
N ILE A 125 -3.77 -13.97 -9.17
CA ILE A 125 -4.90 -13.60 -10.04
C ILE A 125 -4.71 -12.16 -10.55
N SER A 126 -4.35 -11.22 -9.67
CA SER A 126 -4.13 -9.82 -10.02
C SER A 126 -3.02 -9.64 -11.07
N LEU A 127 -1.90 -10.37 -10.92
CA LEU A 127 -0.82 -10.39 -11.90
C LEU A 127 -1.28 -10.98 -13.24
N ALA A 128 -2.00 -12.10 -13.22
CA ALA A 128 -2.51 -12.76 -14.43
C ALA A 128 -3.56 -11.91 -15.18
N LEU A 129 -4.46 -11.23 -14.46
CA LEU A 129 -5.44 -10.33 -15.04
C LEU A 129 -4.77 -9.13 -15.71
N THR A 130 -3.79 -8.52 -15.02
CA THR A 130 -2.99 -7.42 -15.56
C THR A 130 -2.28 -7.85 -16.84
N ALA A 131 -1.65 -9.03 -16.82
CA ALA A 131 -0.98 -9.57 -17.99
C ALA A 131 -1.92 -9.76 -19.18
N ARG A 132 -3.13 -10.29 -18.92
CA ARG A 132 -4.14 -10.49 -19.97
C ARG A 132 -4.67 -9.17 -20.53
N ILE A 133 -4.94 -8.18 -19.69
CA ILE A 133 -5.50 -6.88 -20.10
C ILE A 133 -4.50 -6.12 -20.97
N TYR A 134 -3.22 -6.13 -20.59
CA TYR A 134 -2.18 -5.34 -21.26
C TYR A 134 -1.31 -6.15 -22.24
N GLY A 135 -1.64 -7.43 -22.49
CA GLY A 135 -0.91 -8.29 -23.42
C GLY A 135 0.54 -8.56 -23.03
N TRP A 136 0.82 -8.72 -21.73
CA TRP A 136 2.17 -9.02 -21.24
C TRP A 136 2.51 -10.50 -21.45
N ASN A 137 3.79 -10.77 -21.71
CA ASN A 137 4.28 -12.11 -22.03
C ASN A 137 5.09 -12.71 -20.88
N ARG A 138 5.12 -14.04 -20.83
CA ARG A 138 5.87 -14.76 -19.79
C ARG A 138 7.37 -14.62 -20.07
N PRO A 139 8.18 -14.08 -19.15
CA PRO A 139 9.62 -14.04 -19.33
C PRO A 139 10.22 -15.45 -19.23
N LYS A 140 11.34 -15.68 -19.90
CA LYS A 140 12.15 -16.88 -19.77
C LYS A 140 13.35 -16.57 -18.89
N PHE A 141 13.53 -17.35 -17.83
CA PHE A 141 14.75 -17.30 -17.03
C PHE A 141 15.84 -18.11 -17.69
N VAL A 142 17.05 -17.55 -17.69
CA VAL A 142 18.26 -18.15 -18.27
C VAL A 142 19.37 -18.13 -17.23
N GLU A 143 20.34 -19.04 -17.32
CA GLU A 143 21.47 -19.10 -16.38
C GLU A 143 22.52 -18.04 -16.70
N GLU A 144 22.60 -17.65 -17.97
CA GLU A 144 23.48 -16.62 -18.45
C GLU A 144 23.10 -15.27 -17.80
N PRO A 145 24.09 -14.50 -17.33
CA PRO A 145 23.89 -13.16 -16.76
C PRO A 145 23.56 -12.15 -17.88
N ILE A 146 22.35 -12.25 -18.42
CA ILE A 146 21.83 -11.40 -19.49
C ILE A 146 20.50 -10.75 -19.14
N ILE A 147 20.21 -9.60 -19.73
CA ILE A 147 18.87 -8.98 -19.75
C ILE A 147 18.60 -8.65 -21.21
N ASP A 148 17.85 -9.50 -21.89
CA ASP A 148 17.50 -9.35 -23.30
C ASP A 148 15.98 -9.36 -23.48
N ALA A 149 15.42 -8.25 -23.95
CA ALA A 149 13.99 -8.12 -24.15
C ALA A 149 13.66 -7.20 -25.33
N THR A 150 12.67 -7.60 -26.12
CA THR A 150 12.22 -6.88 -27.32
C THR A 150 10.92 -6.13 -27.07
N ARG A 151 10.81 -4.96 -27.71
CA ARG A 151 9.63 -4.08 -27.64
C ARG A 151 9.10 -3.88 -26.21
N VAL A 152 10.01 -3.55 -25.29
CA VAL A 152 9.64 -3.31 -23.90
C VAL A 152 8.94 -1.96 -23.78
N VAL A 153 7.87 -1.92 -22.98
CA VAL A 153 7.12 -0.69 -22.68
C VAL A 153 7.08 -0.41 -21.18
N HIS A 154 7.11 0.86 -20.80
CA HIS A 154 6.91 1.25 -19.41
C HIS A 154 5.42 1.14 -19.08
N PRO A 155 5.00 0.30 -18.10
CA PRO A 155 3.59 -0.05 -17.92
C PRO A 155 2.71 1.16 -17.57
N LEU A 156 3.16 2.04 -16.67
CA LEU A 156 2.39 3.23 -16.30
C LEU A 156 2.34 4.28 -17.42
N SER A 157 3.49 4.64 -18.00
CA SER A 157 3.54 5.59 -19.12
C SER A 157 2.71 5.12 -20.31
N LYS A 158 2.67 3.81 -20.60
CA LYS A 158 1.83 3.26 -21.68
C LYS A 158 0.34 3.46 -21.45
N ILE A 159 -0.12 3.54 -20.20
CA ILE A 159 -1.53 3.79 -19.86
C ILE A 159 -1.86 5.28 -19.99
N VAL A 160 -0.92 6.15 -19.61
CA VAL A 160 -1.15 7.61 -19.57
C VAL A 160 -0.93 8.28 -20.93
N THR A 161 -0.18 7.64 -21.83
CA THR A 161 0.15 8.21 -23.15
C THR A 161 -0.52 7.42 -24.28
N GLU A 162 -1.14 8.13 -25.22
CA GLU A 162 -1.75 7.51 -26.41
C GLU A 162 -0.71 6.83 -27.30
N HIS A 163 0.47 7.45 -27.42
CA HIS A 163 1.58 6.97 -28.23
C HIS A 163 2.81 6.75 -27.34
N PHE A 164 3.12 5.47 -27.08
CA PHE A 164 4.32 5.06 -26.37
C PHE A 164 5.17 4.18 -27.27
N VAL A 165 6.44 4.52 -27.39
CA VAL A 165 7.39 3.80 -28.24
C VAL A 165 8.04 2.68 -27.45
N ALA A 166 7.89 1.46 -27.95
CA ALA A 166 8.51 0.30 -27.36
C ALA A 166 10.02 0.26 -27.70
N ASN A 167 10.86 0.05 -26.69
CA ASN A 167 12.33 0.03 -26.85
C ASN A 167 12.91 -1.33 -26.45
N PRO A 168 13.93 -1.85 -27.17
CA PRO A 168 14.62 -3.05 -26.75
C PRO A 168 15.50 -2.79 -25.52
N VAL A 169 15.83 -3.86 -24.81
CA VAL A 169 16.77 -3.88 -23.68
C VAL A 169 17.70 -5.06 -23.91
N SER A 170 19.00 -4.84 -24.03
CA SER A 170 19.99 -5.92 -24.20
C SER A 170 21.16 -5.69 -23.27
N SER A 171 21.57 -6.60 -22.39
CA SER A 171 22.68 -6.39 -21.45
C SER A 171 23.35 -7.70 -21.11
N GLY A 172 24.68 -7.78 -21.19
CA GLY A 172 25.41 -9.04 -21.04
C GLY A 172 25.39 -9.90 -22.31
N GLY A 173 26.11 -11.03 -22.26
CA GLY A 173 26.34 -11.88 -23.44
C GLY A 173 27.25 -11.17 -24.44
N GLU A 174 26.77 -11.00 -25.67
CA GLU A 174 27.47 -10.23 -26.72
C GLU A 174 27.30 -8.71 -26.54
N SER A 175 26.41 -8.27 -25.65
CA SER A 175 26.19 -6.86 -25.35
C SER A 175 26.94 -6.42 -24.10
N SER A 176 27.51 -5.22 -24.15
CA SER A 176 28.03 -4.51 -22.99
C SER A 176 27.05 -4.53 -21.81
N ARG A 177 27.55 -4.71 -20.59
CA ARG A 177 26.75 -4.56 -19.37
C ARG A 177 26.60 -3.11 -18.91
N ILE A 178 27.48 -2.21 -19.33
CA ILE A 178 27.48 -0.80 -18.93
C ILE A 178 26.95 0.07 -20.06
N LYS A 179 25.82 0.72 -19.81
CA LYS A 179 25.14 1.55 -20.80
C LYS A 179 25.06 2.97 -20.33
N VAL A 180 25.50 3.88 -21.19
CA VAL A 180 25.47 5.31 -20.92
C VAL A 180 24.50 5.96 -21.90
N PHE A 181 23.42 6.52 -21.36
CA PHE A 181 22.40 7.24 -22.11
C PHE A 181 22.67 8.73 -21.99
N THR A 182 22.97 9.35 -23.13
CA THR A 182 23.12 10.81 -23.24
C THR A 182 22.04 11.38 -24.17
N GLY A 183 21.68 12.64 -23.96
CA GLY A 183 20.69 13.32 -24.80
C GLY A 183 19.98 14.46 -24.07
N PRO A 184 19.17 15.26 -24.78
CA PRO A 184 18.49 16.43 -24.22
C PRO A 184 17.52 16.08 -23.08
N ASN A 185 17.13 17.09 -22.30
CA ASN A 185 16.07 16.93 -21.30
C ASN A 185 14.75 16.51 -21.96
N ALA A 186 13.90 15.80 -21.20
CA ALA A 186 12.61 15.30 -21.66
C ALA A 186 12.66 14.28 -22.82
N CYS A 187 13.83 13.70 -23.14
CA CYS A 187 13.92 12.66 -24.17
C CYS A 187 13.54 11.23 -23.70
N GLY A 188 13.03 11.07 -22.48
CA GLY A 188 12.57 9.75 -22.00
C GLY A 188 13.65 8.84 -21.39
N LYS A 189 14.91 9.29 -21.22
CA LYS A 189 15.98 8.52 -20.54
C LYS A 189 15.53 7.93 -19.20
N SER A 190 15.02 8.76 -18.31
CA SER A 190 14.54 8.32 -16.98
C SER A 190 13.38 7.33 -17.07
N VAL A 191 12.51 7.46 -18.08
CA VAL A 191 11.41 6.52 -18.32
C VAL A 191 11.96 5.17 -18.77
N TYR A 192 12.95 5.15 -19.67
CA TYR A 192 13.60 3.92 -20.09
C TYR A 192 14.35 3.22 -18.94
N LEU A 193 15.09 3.98 -18.13
CA LEU A 193 15.76 3.42 -16.95
C LEU A 193 14.77 2.76 -15.98
N LYS A 194 13.65 3.44 -15.69
CA LYS A 194 12.57 2.87 -14.87
C LYS A 194 11.92 1.65 -15.53
N GLN A 195 11.76 1.67 -16.84
CA GLN A 195 11.23 0.53 -17.61
C GLN A 195 12.09 -0.72 -17.42
N VAL A 196 13.42 -0.61 -17.52
CA VAL A 196 14.34 -1.74 -17.29
C VAL A 196 14.21 -2.26 -15.86
N GLY A 197 14.19 -1.37 -14.87
CA GLY A 197 14.00 -1.77 -13.46
C GLY A 197 12.68 -2.50 -13.22
N ILE A 198 11.58 -2.00 -13.76
CA ILE A 198 10.25 -2.62 -13.64
C ILE A 198 10.20 -3.96 -14.38
N LEU A 199 10.80 -4.07 -15.56
CA LEU A 199 10.89 -5.32 -16.33
C LEU A 199 11.52 -6.43 -15.48
N VAL A 200 12.69 -6.16 -14.92
CA VAL A 200 13.44 -7.12 -14.10
C VAL A 200 12.70 -7.43 -12.80
N PHE A 201 12.14 -6.42 -12.14
CA PHE A 201 11.34 -6.61 -10.92
C PHE A 201 10.13 -7.50 -11.15
N LEU A 202 9.32 -7.22 -12.18
CA LEU A 202 8.13 -8.00 -12.52
C LEU A 202 8.47 -9.47 -12.81
N ALA A 203 9.55 -9.71 -13.55
CA ALA A 203 10.00 -11.07 -13.83
C ALA A 203 10.31 -11.84 -12.53
N HIS A 204 11.05 -11.24 -11.61
CA HIS A 204 11.51 -11.90 -10.38
C HIS A 204 10.43 -12.07 -9.31
N ILE A 205 9.34 -11.29 -9.33
CA ILE A 205 8.16 -11.54 -8.48
C ILE A 205 7.22 -12.61 -9.06
N GLY A 206 7.55 -13.19 -10.21
CA GLY A 206 6.74 -14.22 -10.88
C GLY A 206 5.63 -13.67 -11.78
N SER A 207 5.67 -12.39 -12.13
CA SER A 207 4.72 -11.77 -13.07
C SER A 207 5.12 -12.01 -14.52
N PHE A 208 4.15 -11.85 -15.42
CA PHE A 208 4.40 -11.57 -16.83
C PHE A 208 4.98 -10.16 -16.97
N VAL A 209 5.64 -9.89 -18.09
CA VAL A 209 6.38 -8.64 -18.31
C VAL A 209 5.87 -7.86 -19.53
N PRO A 210 5.95 -6.52 -19.52
CA PRO A 210 5.51 -5.65 -20.60
C PRO A 210 6.50 -5.63 -21.78
N ALA A 211 6.75 -6.80 -22.38
CA ALA A 211 7.65 -7.02 -23.51
C ALA A 211 7.07 -8.07 -24.46
N GLU A 212 7.50 -8.07 -25.72
CA GLU A 212 7.11 -9.11 -26.68
C GLU A 212 7.85 -10.42 -26.39
N VAL A 213 9.18 -10.33 -26.21
CA VAL A 213 10.05 -11.43 -25.76
C VAL A 213 10.94 -10.91 -24.63
N ALA A 214 11.20 -11.73 -23.63
CA ALA A 214 12.14 -11.41 -22.55
C ALA A 214 12.90 -12.66 -22.07
N HIS A 215 14.22 -12.62 -22.13
CA HIS A 215 15.18 -13.54 -21.52
C HIS A 215 15.92 -12.80 -20.42
N ILE A 216 15.77 -13.25 -19.17
CA ILE A 216 16.29 -12.55 -18.00
C ILE A 216 17.10 -13.54 -17.17
N GLY A 217 18.38 -13.26 -17.03
CA GLY A 217 19.28 -13.91 -16.09
C GLY A 217 18.90 -13.59 -14.65
N ILE A 218 19.40 -14.39 -13.71
CA ILE A 218 19.08 -14.20 -12.30
C ILE A 218 19.71 -12.89 -11.77
N VAL A 219 18.84 -11.95 -11.40
CA VAL A 219 19.21 -10.68 -10.75
C VAL A 219 18.79 -10.74 -9.29
N ASN A 220 19.75 -10.61 -8.37
CA ASN A 220 19.50 -10.72 -6.93
C ASN A 220 19.24 -9.36 -6.26
N ARG A 221 19.64 -8.25 -6.91
CA ARG A 221 19.54 -6.89 -6.37
C ARG A 221 19.29 -5.87 -7.46
N ILE A 222 18.42 -4.91 -7.16
CA ILE A 222 18.22 -3.70 -7.95
C ILE A 222 18.68 -2.52 -7.09
N LEU A 223 19.73 -1.82 -7.52
CA LEU A 223 20.33 -0.68 -6.84
C LEU A 223 20.08 0.55 -7.68
N THR A 224 19.43 1.56 -7.11
CA THR A 224 19.04 2.75 -7.85
C THR A 224 19.59 4.00 -7.21
N ARG A 225 20.21 4.86 -8.03
CA ARG A 225 20.31 6.29 -7.78
C ARG A 225 19.31 6.97 -8.71
N MET A 226 18.11 7.24 -8.19
CA MET A 226 17.09 8.06 -8.85
C MET A 226 16.67 9.19 -7.90
N TYR A 227 16.14 10.28 -8.44
CA TYR A 227 15.71 11.46 -7.67
C TYR A 227 14.84 11.06 -6.46
N SER A 228 15.37 11.25 -5.26
CA SER A 228 14.64 11.07 -4.00
C SER A 228 13.88 12.34 -3.66
N ILE A 229 12.66 12.21 -3.13
CA ILE A 229 11.95 13.35 -2.55
C ILE A 229 12.79 13.85 -1.37
N ASP A 230 13.26 15.10 -1.45
CA ASP A 230 14.06 15.68 -0.40
C ASP A 230 13.24 15.83 0.89
N SER A 231 13.74 15.23 1.97
CA SER A 231 13.25 15.49 3.32
C SER A 231 14.16 16.51 3.99
N VAL A 232 13.56 17.58 4.52
CA VAL A 232 14.25 18.60 5.34
C VAL A 232 14.88 18.00 6.59
N LEU A 233 14.39 16.83 7.04
CA LEU A 233 14.85 16.14 8.25
C LEU A 233 16.14 15.33 8.04
N ASP A 234 16.61 15.12 6.80
CA ASP A 234 17.74 14.23 6.51
C ASP A 234 19.12 14.86 6.79
N GLY A 235 19.22 16.19 6.92
CA GLY A 235 20.47 16.91 7.23
C GLY A 235 21.62 16.77 6.21
N MET A 236 21.43 16.03 5.13
CA MET A 236 22.44 15.78 4.09
C MET A 236 22.18 16.62 2.84
N SER A 237 23.26 17.13 2.22
CA SER A 237 23.17 17.78 0.90
C SER A 237 22.74 16.77 -0.17
N THR A 238 22.11 17.25 -1.24
CA THR A 238 21.69 16.41 -2.39
C THR A 238 22.87 15.61 -2.94
N PHE A 239 24.05 16.22 -3.08
CA PHE A 239 25.25 15.53 -3.52
C PHE A 239 25.74 14.46 -2.53
N ALA A 240 25.65 14.69 -1.22
CA ALA A 240 26.02 13.69 -0.23
C ALA A 240 25.08 12.47 -0.27
N LYS A 241 23.78 12.68 -0.51
CA LYS A 241 22.82 11.58 -0.72
C LYS A 241 23.16 10.78 -1.98
N ASP A 242 23.49 11.47 -3.07
CA ASP A 242 23.90 10.83 -4.33
C ASP A 242 25.15 9.96 -4.15
N LEU A 243 26.16 10.52 -3.48
CA LEU A 243 27.41 9.82 -3.19
C LEU A 243 27.16 8.59 -2.30
N ASN A 244 26.28 8.71 -1.31
CA ASN A 244 25.91 7.59 -0.45
C ASN A 244 25.23 6.46 -1.23
N GLN A 245 24.30 6.79 -2.14
CA GLN A 245 23.64 5.78 -2.99
C GLN A 245 24.64 5.07 -3.92
N VAL A 246 25.54 5.82 -4.56
CA VAL A 246 26.60 5.24 -5.39
C VAL A 246 27.59 4.41 -4.56
N SER A 247 27.94 4.85 -3.36
CA SER A 247 28.79 4.09 -2.43
C SER A 247 28.15 2.76 -2.02
N ILE A 248 26.84 2.74 -1.76
CA ILE A 248 26.09 1.50 -1.51
C ILE A 248 26.14 0.59 -2.75
N ALA A 249 25.95 1.16 -3.95
CA ALA A 249 26.04 0.42 -5.20
C ALA A 249 27.43 -0.20 -5.40
N LEU A 250 28.51 0.54 -5.12
CA LEU A 250 29.89 0.05 -5.22
C LEU A 250 30.18 -1.08 -4.24
N ARG A 251 29.69 -0.98 -3.00
CA ARG A 251 29.95 -1.98 -1.95
C ARG A 251 29.11 -3.25 -2.08
N ARG A 252 27.90 -3.15 -2.63
CA ARG A 252 26.94 -4.26 -2.70
C ARG A 252 26.70 -4.80 -4.10
N GLY A 253 27.14 -4.10 -5.13
CA GLY A 253 26.99 -4.51 -6.53
C GLY A 253 27.90 -5.67 -6.88
N ASP A 254 27.29 -6.74 -7.36
CA ASP A 254 27.92 -7.95 -7.90
C ASP A 254 27.46 -8.21 -9.34
N GLU A 255 27.94 -9.27 -9.97
CA GLU A 255 27.62 -9.64 -11.35
C GLU A 255 26.13 -9.97 -11.58
N ARG A 256 25.37 -10.21 -10.51
CA ARG A 256 23.92 -10.46 -10.51
C ARG A 256 23.12 -9.25 -10.05
N SER A 257 23.72 -8.06 -10.03
CA SER A 257 23.06 -6.82 -9.65
C SER A 257 22.66 -6.00 -10.89
N LEU A 258 21.50 -5.36 -10.81
CA LEU A 258 21.07 -4.31 -11.72
C LEU A 258 21.28 -2.95 -11.05
N ILE A 259 22.12 -2.10 -11.63
CA ILE A 259 22.42 -0.76 -11.15
C ILE A 259 21.82 0.25 -12.11
N ILE A 260 20.98 1.16 -11.60
CA ILE A 260 20.34 2.21 -12.39
C ILE A 260 20.71 3.57 -11.80
N ILE A 261 21.34 4.42 -12.60
CA ILE A 261 21.77 5.76 -12.20
C ILE A 261 21.12 6.79 -13.11
N ASP A 262 20.31 7.68 -12.57
CA ASP A 262 19.58 8.70 -13.33
C ASP A 262 19.97 10.10 -12.86
N GLU A 263 20.70 10.86 -13.67
CA GLU A 263 21.14 12.26 -13.44
C GLU A 263 22.12 12.49 -12.27
N PHE A 264 23.14 11.63 -12.09
CA PHE A 264 24.12 11.78 -11.00
C PHE A 264 24.83 13.14 -11.03
N GLY A 265 25.01 13.77 -9.86
CA GLY A 265 25.80 15.00 -9.74
C GLY A 265 25.08 16.27 -10.21
N LYS A 266 23.75 16.25 -10.34
CA LYS A 266 22.95 17.45 -10.65
C LYS A 266 23.19 18.53 -9.58
N GLY A 267 23.64 19.71 -10.01
CA GLY A 267 23.97 20.82 -9.11
C GLY A 267 25.39 20.78 -8.51
N THR A 268 26.24 19.85 -8.95
CA THR A 268 27.67 19.81 -8.61
C THR A 268 28.52 20.30 -9.79
N MET A 269 29.71 20.85 -9.53
CA MET A 269 30.63 21.23 -10.59
C MET A 269 30.99 20.01 -11.46
N THR A 270 30.88 20.16 -12.78
CA THR A 270 31.21 19.11 -13.75
C THR A 270 32.59 18.52 -13.53
N GLU A 271 33.55 19.36 -13.12
CA GLU A 271 34.93 18.99 -12.78
C GLU A 271 35.05 17.94 -11.66
N VAL A 272 34.04 17.81 -10.80
CA VAL A 272 33.99 16.80 -9.72
C VAL A 272 33.05 15.66 -10.09
N GLY A 273 31.86 15.97 -10.60
CA GLY A 273 30.82 14.99 -10.89
C GLY A 273 31.20 14.00 -12.00
N LEU A 274 31.81 14.51 -13.08
CA LEU A 274 32.16 13.69 -14.24
C LEU A 274 33.30 12.70 -13.93
N PRO A 275 34.47 13.10 -13.38
CA PRO A 275 35.54 12.15 -13.06
C PRO A 275 35.11 11.10 -12.03
N LEU A 276 34.27 11.48 -11.07
CA LEU A 276 33.76 10.56 -10.06
C LEU A 276 32.86 9.49 -10.66
N LEU A 277 31.91 9.88 -11.52
CA LEU A 277 31.04 8.93 -12.21
C LEU A 277 31.84 8.05 -13.18
N ALA A 278 32.75 8.64 -13.95
CA ALA A 278 33.63 7.91 -14.86
C ALA A 278 34.45 6.86 -14.10
N SER A 279 35.15 7.25 -13.02
CA SER A 279 35.95 6.33 -12.20
C SER A 279 35.11 5.21 -11.59
N THR A 280 33.86 5.50 -11.21
CA THR A 280 32.92 4.50 -10.68
C THR A 280 32.55 3.48 -11.76
N LEU A 281 32.26 3.93 -12.98
CA LEU A 281 31.98 3.04 -14.11
C LEU A 281 33.20 2.22 -14.51
N SER A 282 34.37 2.84 -14.62
CA SER A 282 35.63 2.15 -14.93
C SER A 282 35.99 1.12 -13.87
N TYR A 283 35.69 1.36 -12.58
CA TYR A 283 35.88 0.37 -11.52
C TYR A 283 35.07 -0.92 -11.75
N TRP A 284 33.81 -0.81 -12.18
CA TRP A 284 33.00 -1.98 -12.49
C TRP A 284 33.39 -2.61 -13.82
N ALA A 285 33.71 -1.79 -14.82
CA ALA A 285 34.18 -2.25 -16.12
C ALA A 285 35.42 -3.13 -15.96
N ALA A 286 36.40 -2.71 -15.15
CA ALA A 286 37.63 -3.44 -14.85
C ALA A 286 37.42 -4.81 -14.18
N LYS A 287 36.20 -5.12 -13.69
CA LYS A 287 35.86 -6.47 -13.18
C LYS A 287 35.53 -7.47 -14.30
N GLY A 288 35.45 -7.02 -15.55
CA GLY A 288 35.11 -7.84 -16.70
C GLY A 288 33.70 -8.42 -16.66
N ASN A 289 33.40 -9.31 -17.62
CA ASN A 289 32.07 -9.91 -17.75
C ASN A 289 31.65 -10.76 -16.55
N ASP A 290 32.60 -11.33 -15.79
CA ASP A 290 32.28 -12.21 -14.67
C ASP A 290 31.99 -11.44 -13.37
N GLY A 291 32.43 -10.18 -13.26
CA GLY A 291 32.26 -9.38 -12.03
C GLY A 291 31.52 -8.06 -12.21
N CYS A 292 31.19 -7.66 -13.44
CA CYS A 292 30.48 -6.42 -13.72
C CYS A 292 28.96 -6.57 -13.55
N PRO A 293 28.29 -5.73 -12.75
CA PRO A 293 26.82 -5.67 -12.72
C PRO A 293 26.23 -5.21 -14.06
N HIS A 294 24.93 -5.39 -14.25
CA HIS A 294 24.19 -4.71 -15.31
C HIS A 294 23.99 -3.24 -14.92
N ILE A 295 24.58 -2.30 -15.67
CA ILE A 295 24.55 -0.87 -15.32
C ILE A 295 23.87 -0.07 -16.43
N PHE A 296 22.86 0.71 -16.05
CA PHE A 296 22.18 1.64 -16.95
C PHE A 296 22.27 3.05 -16.35
N VAL A 297 22.96 3.96 -17.03
CA VAL A 297 23.24 5.32 -16.55
C VAL A 297 22.66 6.35 -17.51
N ALA A 298 21.84 7.27 -17.01
CA ALA A 298 21.48 8.50 -17.73
C ALA A 298 22.26 9.66 -17.14
N SER A 299 22.97 10.41 -17.99
CA SER A 299 23.80 11.53 -17.57
C SER A 299 23.66 12.73 -18.50
N HIS A 300 23.85 13.92 -17.93
CA HIS A 300 24.02 15.18 -18.66
C HIS A 300 25.49 15.43 -19.03
N PHE A 301 26.41 14.61 -18.53
CA PHE A 301 27.82 14.68 -18.88
C PHE A 301 28.05 14.01 -20.23
N HIS A 302 27.93 14.79 -21.31
CA HIS A 302 28.14 14.31 -22.69
C HIS A 302 29.53 13.73 -22.93
N ALA A 303 30.54 14.20 -22.19
CA ALA A 303 31.90 13.68 -22.29
C ALA A 303 32.13 12.38 -21.53
N LEU A 304 31.15 11.87 -20.76
CA LEU A 304 31.29 10.67 -19.92
C LEU A 304 31.78 9.44 -20.70
N PRO A 305 31.25 9.10 -21.90
CA PRO A 305 31.75 7.97 -22.66
C PRO A 305 33.25 8.06 -22.95
N ASN A 306 33.78 9.26 -23.20
CA ASN A 306 35.20 9.48 -23.52
C ASN A 306 36.15 9.18 -22.36
N PHE A 307 35.66 9.11 -21.12
CA PHE A 307 36.47 8.83 -19.94
C PHE A 307 36.39 7.38 -19.46
N VAL A 308 35.58 6.55 -20.13
CA VAL A 308 35.32 5.15 -19.76
C VAL A 308 35.82 4.19 -20.85
N THR A 309 36.21 4.70 -22.02
CA THR A 309 36.32 3.97 -23.29
C THR A 309 37.62 3.24 -23.58
N ASP A 310 38.64 3.31 -22.73
CA ASP A 310 39.97 2.83 -23.18
C ASP A 310 40.15 1.31 -23.24
N GLU A 311 39.35 0.48 -22.55
CA GLU A 311 39.57 -0.99 -22.59
C GLU A 311 38.32 -1.87 -22.42
N HIS A 312 37.13 -1.33 -22.15
CA HIS A 312 36.01 -2.15 -21.67
C HIS A 312 34.68 -1.75 -22.31
N ASP A 313 33.98 -2.76 -22.84
CA ASP A 313 32.64 -2.74 -23.43
C ASP A 313 31.68 -1.75 -22.75
N VAL A 314 31.69 -0.47 -23.12
CA VAL A 314 30.71 0.55 -22.68
C VAL A 314 30.04 1.09 -23.92
N VAL A 315 28.74 0.85 -24.05
CA VAL A 315 27.96 1.32 -25.20
C VAL A 315 27.23 2.60 -24.80
N SER A 316 27.51 3.66 -25.55
CA SER A 316 26.76 4.91 -25.48
C SER A 316 25.53 4.81 -26.38
N TYR A 317 24.41 5.33 -25.88
CA TYR A 317 23.15 5.43 -26.59
C TYR A 317 22.70 6.88 -26.60
N HIS A 318 22.40 7.38 -27.80
CA HIS A 318 21.67 8.61 -27.97
C HIS A 318 20.17 8.34 -28.06
N VAL A 319 19.40 9.18 -27.37
CA VAL A 319 17.95 9.20 -27.53
C VAL A 319 17.58 10.24 -28.57
N GLY A 320 17.11 9.75 -29.73
CA GLY A 320 16.69 10.60 -30.83
C GLY A 320 15.25 11.09 -30.67
N GLN A 321 14.98 12.29 -31.19
CA GLN A 321 13.63 12.82 -31.39
C GLN A 321 13.33 12.86 -32.89
N LYS A 322 12.32 12.11 -33.33
CA LYS A 322 11.78 12.24 -34.68
C LYS A 322 10.49 13.03 -34.62
N VAL A 323 10.44 14.16 -35.32
CA VAL A 323 9.21 14.95 -35.52
C VAL A 323 8.49 14.39 -36.74
N LEU A 324 7.33 13.79 -36.54
CA LEU A 324 6.45 13.42 -37.64
C LEU A 324 5.63 14.65 -38.03
N ALA A 325 5.97 15.28 -39.16
CA ALA A 325 5.12 16.31 -39.76
C ALA A 325 3.95 15.63 -40.49
N VAL A 326 2.72 15.84 -40.02
CA VAL A 326 1.52 15.38 -40.71
C VAL A 326 1.27 16.33 -41.91
N LEU A 327 1.08 15.76 -43.10
CA LEU A 327 0.85 16.45 -44.39
C LEU A 327 -0.48 17.25 -44.49
N THR A 328 -1.11 17.61 -43.36
CA THR A 328 -2.43 18.26 -43.31
C THR A 328 -2.40 19.73 -42.85
N GLY A 329 -1.24 20.39 -42.85
CA GLY A 329 -1.16 21.85 -42.63
C GLY A 329 -1.35 22.30 -41.18
N GLN A 330 -1.48 21.37 -40.22
CA GLN A 330 -1.32 21.63 -38.79
C GLN A 330 -0.05 20.93 -38.29
N LEU A 331 0.90 21.71 -37.78
CA LEU A 331 2.11 21.21 -37.12
C LEU A 331 1.73 20.55 -35.78
N GLN A 332 1.37 19.27 -35.81
CA GLN A 332 1.31 18.46 -34.60
C GLN A 332 2.70 17.83 -34.39
N THR A 333 3.41 18.27 -33.35
CA THR A 333 4.77 17.81 -33.04
C THR A 333 4.69 16.54 -32.20
N ASP A 334 4.51 15.39 -32.83
CA ASP A 334 4.62 14.11 -32.14
C ASP A 334 6.10 13.76 -31.95
N VAL A 335 6.56 13.92 -30.71
CA VAL A 335 7.93 13.58 -30.29
C VAL A 335 8.02 12.08 -30.06
N THR A 336 8.64 11.38 -31.01
CA THR A 336 8.80 9.93 -30.92
C THR A 336 10.19 9.60 -30.38
N PHE A 337 10.26 8.91 -29.23
CA PHE A 337 11.52 8.56 -28.56
C PHE A 337 12.02 7.18 -28.96
N PHE A 338 13.22 7.10 -29.52
CA PHE A 338 13.88 5.83 -29.83
C PHE A 338 15.27 5.82 -29.21
N ILE A 339 15.66 4.66 -28.71
CA ILE A 339 17.03 4.38 -28.30
C ILE A 339 17.77 3.83 -29.50
N LEU A 340 18.81 4.54 -29.92
CA LEU A 340 19.71 4.12 -30.97
C LEU A 340 21.09 3.93 -30.34
N PRO A 341 21.81 2.84 -30.64
CA PRO A 341 23.23 2.78 -30.32
C PRO A 341 23.95 3.88 -31.10
N ASP A 342 24.95 4.50 -30.49
CA ASP A 342 25.77 5.49 -31.19
C ASP A 342 26.51 4.77 -32.34
N PRO A 343 26.65 5.41 -33.52
CA PRO A 343 27.40 4.80 -34.60
C PRO A 343 28.81 4.52 -34.09
N VAL A 344 29.19 3.24 -34.07
CA VAL A 344 30.57 2.83 -33.83
C VAL A 344 31.35 3.38 -35.02
N GLU A 345 32.10 4.47 -34.83
CA GLU A 345 33.16 4.82 -35.75
C GLU A 345 34.18 3.68 -35.69
N ILE A 346 34.17 2.83 -36.72
CA ILE A 346 35.17 1.78 -36.96
C ILE A 346 36.42 2.43 -37.56
#